data_AF-A0A6B2UM06-F1
#
_entry.id   AF-A0A6B2UM06-F1
#
_cell.length_a   1.000
_cell.length_b   1.000
_cell.length_c   1.000
_cell.angle_alpha   90.00
_cell.angle_beta   90.00
_cell.angle_gamma   90.00
#
_symmetry.space_group_name_H-M   'P 1'
#
loop_
_entity.id
_entity.type
_entity.pdbx_description
1 polymer ?
#
loop_
_entity_poly.entity_id
_entity_poly.type
_entity_poly.pdbx_seq_one_letter_code
_entity_poly.pdbx_strand_id
1 'polypeptide(L)'
;LARALEAEGFRVTRRTTGPAPDAATRDAAVAAARRAHTVVVATYGLDTDPGQRALLTALVATGVPVVAVALRNPYDAAHLPDGVRALLAAYGWSDVEVRAAARVLTGRAQPHGRLPVPVTRADAPERTLYAVGRGLSYG
;
A
#
# COMPACT_ATOMS: atom_id res chain seq x y z
N LEU A 1 6.28 6.09 8.00
CA LEU A 1 6.49 4.65 7.68
C LEU A 1 7.97 4.28 7.60
N ALA A 2 8.79 4.94 6.78
CA ALA A 2 10.22 4.62 6.64
C ALA A 2 10.96 4.49 7.99
N ARG A 3 10.85 5.50 8.87
CA ARG A 3 11.44 5.46 10.22
C ARG A 3 10.95 4.29 11.08
N ALA A 4 9.68 3.91 10.93
CA ALA A 4 9.14 2.77 11.67
C ALA A 4 9.77 1.47 11.15
N LEU A 5 9.87 1.27 9.83
CA LEU A 5 10.54 0.11 9.24
C LEU A 5 12.05 0.06 9.59
N GLU A 6 12.71 1.21 9.69
CA GLU A 6 14.10 1.31 10.18
C GLU A 6 14.22 0.87 11.64
N ALA A 7 13.29 1.30 12.51
CA ALA A 7 13.22 0.84 13.90
C ALA A 7 12.94 -0.67 14.03
N GLU A 8 12.26 -1.25 13.03
CA GLU A 8 12.07 -2.69 12.87
C GLU A 8 13.32 -3.40 12.29
N GLY A 9 14.43 -2.68 12.06
CA GLY A 9 15.74 -3.23 11.66
C GLY A 9 15.99 -3.29 10.15
N PHE A 10 15.14 -2.68 9.33
CA PHE A 10 15.29 -2.70 7.87
C PHE A 10 16.11 -1.52 7.36
N ARG A 11 16.93 -1.75 6.34
CA ARG A 11 17.55 -0.66 5.56
C ARG A 11 16.52 -0.08 4.60
N VAL A 12 16.12 1.17 4.79
CA VAL A 12 15.08 1.82 3.99
C VAL A 12 15.68 2.96 3.15
N THR A 13 15.30 3.00 1.86
CA THR A 13 15.52 4.19 1.03
C THR A 13 14.21 4.95 0.90
N ARG A 14 14.08 6.09 1.59
CA ARG A 14 12.86 6.89 1.53
C ARG A 14 12.76 7.65 0.20
N ARG A 15 11.55 7.66 -0.39
CA ARG A 15 11.16 8.54 -1.49
C ARG A 15 9.84 9.22 -1.13
N THR A 16 9.78 10.53 -1.31
CA THR A 16 8.56 11.31 -1.15
C THR A 16 7.99 11.56 -2.54
N THR A 17 6.72 11.22 -2.74
CA THR A 17 6.07 11.32 -4.05
C THR A 17 4.97 12.38 -4.11
N GLY A 18 4.55 12.89 -2.95
CA GLY A 18 3.34 13.72 -2.84
C GLY A 18 2.05 12.92 -3.10
N PRO A 19 0.88 13.56 -2.96
CA PRO A 19 -0.40 12.91 -3.20
C PRO A 19 -0.61 12.61 -4.68
N ALA A 20 -0.24 13.52 -5.59
CA ALA A 20 -0.37 13.39 -7.04
C ALA A 20 1.03 13.46 -7.70
N PRO A 21 1.77 12.33 -7.77
CA PRO A 21 3.12 12.31 -8.34
C PRO A 21 3.11 12.61 -9.84
N ASP A 22 3.98 13.52 -10.27
CA ASP A 22 4.24 13.78 -11.68
C ASP A 22 5.15 12.70 -12.31
N ALA A 23 5.38 12.82 -13.61
CA ALA A 23 6.21 11.87 -14.36
C ALA A 23 7.64 11.79 -13.81
N ALA A 24 8.28 12.92 -13.52
CA ALA A 24 9.65 12.96 -13.02
C ALA A 24 9.78 12.27 -11.65
N THR A 25 8.83 12.53 -10.75
CA THR A 25 8.74 11.91 -9.43
C THR A 25 8.54 10.39 -9.54
N ARG A 26 7.67 9.95 -10.46
CA ARG A 26 7.44 8.53 -10.73
C ARG A 26 8.70 7.85 -11.26
N ASP A 27 9.39 8.47 -12.22
CA ASP A 27 10.59 7.88 -12.83
C ASP A 27 11.72 7.75 -11.81
N ALA A 28 11.87 8.74 -10.92
CA ALA A 28 12.81 8.67 -9.81
C ALA A 28 12.47 7.57 -8.79
N ALA A 29 11.18 7.36 -8.51
CA ALA A 29 10.71 6.27 -7.65
C ALA A 29 10.98 4.89 -8.29
N VAL A 30 10.71 4.74 -9.59
CA VAL A 30 10.98 3.52 -10.37
C VAL A 30 12.48 3.20 -10.41
N ALA A 31 13.33 4.20 -10.63
CA ALA A 31 14.78 4.02 -10.64
C ALA A 31 15.31 3.54 -9.27
N ALA A 32 14.73 4.03 -8.17
CA ALA A 32 15.06 3.57 -6.82
C ALA A 32 14.53 2.15 -6.56
N ALA A 33 13.30 1.84 -7.00
CA ALA A 33 12.66 0.54 -6.83
C ALA A 33 13.49 -0.59 -7.42
N ARG A 34 14.08 -0.40 -8.61
CA ARG A 34 14.94 -1.39 -9.29
C ARG A 34 16.18 -1.81 -8.48
N ARG A 35 16.56 -1.05 -7.45
CA ARG A 35 17.69 -1.35 -6.55
C ARG A 35 17.26 -1.94 -5.21
N ALA A 36 15.95 -2.11 -5.00
CA ALA A 36 15.38 -2.64 -3.76
C ALA A 36 14.93 -4.10 -3.93
N HIS A 37 14.85 -4.82 -2.82
CA HIS A 37 14.28 -6.18 -2.79
C HIS A 37 12.75 -6.17 -2.72
N THR A 38 12.18 -5.13 -2.11
CA THR A 38 10.74 -4.93 -1.93
C THR A 38 10.44 -3.44 -1.94
N VAL A 39 9.30 -3.06 -2.49
CA VAL A 39 8.77 -1.70 -2.45
C VAL A 39 7.52 -1.67 -1.58
N VAL A 40 7.51 -0.77 -0.58
CA VAL A 40 6.32 -0.49 0.24
C VAL A 40 5.80 0.89 -0.13
N VAL A 41 4.55 0.96 -0.59
CA VAL A 41 3.92 2.21 -1.02
C VAL A 41 2.81 2.57 -0.05
N ALA A 42 2.93 3.71 0.61
CA ALA A 42 1.85 4.31 1.37
C ALA A 42 0.89 5.00 0.40
N THR A 43 -0.30 4.44 0.22
CA THR A 43 -1.33 4.96 -0.69
C THR A 43 -2.37 5.78 0.05
N TYR A 44 -2.98 6.72 -0.67
CA TYR A 44 -3.98 7.63 -0.13
C TYR A 44 -5.03 7.93 -1.20
N GLY A 45 -6.00 7.03 -1.36
CA GLY A 45 -7.15 7.26 -2.23
C GLY A 45 -6.88 6.99 -3.72
N LEU A 46 -6.55 5.74 -4.06
CA LEU A 46 -6.38 5.29 -5.44
C LEU A 46 -7.67 5.42 -6.26
N ASP A 47 -8.84 5.43 -5.61
CA ASP A 47 -10.15 5.68 -6.20
C ASP A 47 -10.22 7.06 -6.87
N THR A 48 -9.62 8.07 -6.23
CA THR A 48 -9.70 9.47 -6.67
C THR A 48 -8.43 9.98 -7.35
N ASP A 49 -7.28 9.30 -7.20
CA ASP A 49 -6.00 9.81 -7.68
C ASP A 49 -5.40 8.94 -8.81
N PRO A 50 -5.51 9.36 -10.08
CA PRO A 50 -4.89 8.67 -11.21
C PRO A 50 -3.35 8.73 -11.18
N GLY A 51 -2.74 9.74 -10.56
CA GLY A 51 -1.29 9.86 -10.40
C GLY A 51 -0.74 8.76 -9.50
N GLN A 52 -1.40 8.48 -8.37
CA GLN A 52 -1.01 7.36 -7.49
C GLN A 52 -1.18 6.01 -8.18
N ARG A 53 -2.27 5.80 -8.92
CA ARG A 53 -2.46 4.57 -9.71
C ARG A 53 -1.37 4.39 -10.76
N ALA A 54 -0.99 5.46 -11.46
CA ALA A 54 0.09 5.44 -12.43
C ALA A 54 1.45 5.13 -11.78
N LEU A 55 1.74 5.69 -10.60
CA LEU A 55 2.93 5.37 -9.82
C LEU A 55 2.95 3.88 -9.44
N LEU A 56 1.86 3.36 -8.87
CA LEU A 56 1.78 1.98 -8.41
C LEU A 56 1.95 0.99 -9.58
N THR A 57 1.33 1.28 -10.71
CA THR A 57 1.46 0.50 -11.95
C THR A 57 2.92 0.48 -12.43
N ALA A 58 3.58 1.65 -12.47
CA ALA A 58 4.97 1.75 -12.90
C ALA A 58 5.94 1.02 -11.94
N LEU A 59 5.66 1.05 -10.64
CA LEU A 59 6.45 0.31 -9.65
C LEU A 59 6.28 -1.20 -9.81
N VAL A 60 5.05 -1.69 -10.03
CA VAL A 60 4.81 -3.12 -10.29
C VAL A 60 5.51 -3.57 -11.57
N ALA A 61 5.51 -2.75 -12.62
CA ALA A 61 6.18 -3.04 -13.88
C ALA A 61 7.71 -3.20 -13.75
N THR A 62 8.31 -2.84 -12.62
CA THR A 62 9.74 -3.13 -12.35
C THR A 62 10.02 -4.61 -12.08
N GLY A 63 8.99 -5.41 -11.79
CA GLY A 63 9.12 -6.80 -11.35
C GLY A 63 9.55 -6.95 -9.88
N VAL A 64 9.86 -5.86 -9.18
CA VAL A 64 10.16 -5.89 -7.74
C VAL A 64 8.85 -6.07 -6.97
N PRO A 65 8.79 -6.93 -5.94
CA PRO A 65 7.61 -7.10 -5.10
C PRO A 65 7.09 -5.77 -4.53
N VAL A 66 5.84 -5.43 -4.85
CA VAL A 66 5.17 -4.22 -4.35
C VAL A 66 4.12 -4.58 -3.29
N VAL A 67 4.18 -3.90 -2.15
CA VAL A 67 3.17 -3.95 -1.08
C VAL A 67 2.55 -2.57 -0.92
N ALA A 68 1.22 -2.49 -0.97
CA ALA A 68 0.48 -1.26 -0.73
C ALA A 68 0.03 -1.16 0.73
N VAL A 69 0.06 0.05 1.28
CA VAL A 69 -0.43 0.39 2.63
C VAL A 69 -1.44 1.52 2.50
N ALA A 70 -2.72 1.21 2.56
CA ALA A 70 -3.80 2.19 2.41
C ALA A 70 -4.01 2.95 3.71
N LEU A 71 -3.66 4.24 3.71
CA LEU A 71 -3.66 5.08 4.90
C LEU A 71 -5.02 5.74 5.19
N ARG A 72 -5.87 5.91 4.18
CA ARG A 72 -7.15 6.63 4.34
C ARG A 72 -8.31 5.71 4.70
N ASN A 73 -8.55 4.72 3.85
CA ASN A 73 -9.72 3.83 3.89
C ASN A 73 -9.36 2.54 3.10
N PRO A 74 -10.23 1.50 3.08
CA PRO A 74 -9.88 0.22 2.44
C PRO A 74 -10.12 0.21 0.93
N TYR A 75 -10.67 1.28 0.34
CA TYR A 75 -11.19 1.27 -1.02
C TYR A 75 -10.09 1.23 -2.09
N ASP A 76 -8.85 1.57 -1.73
CA ASP A 76 -7.67 1.34 -2.56
C ASP A 76 -7.59 -0.11 -3.06
N ALA A 77 -8.14 -1.07 -2.31
CA ALA A 77 -8.17 -2.49 -2.68
C ALA A 77 -8.89 -2.78 -4.01
N ALA A 78 -9.82 -1.92 -4.43
CA ALA A 78 -10.55 -2.06 -5.69
C ALA A 78 -9.78 -1.50 -6.90
N HIS A 79 -8.69 -0.76 -6.67
CA HIS A 79 -7.95 0.00 -7.67
C HIS A 79 -6.49 -0.42 -7.80
N LEU A 80 -6.10 -1.54 -7.18
CA LEU A 80 -4.74 -2.06 -7.29
C LEU A 80 -4.49 -2.58 -8.70
N PRO A 81 -3.35 -2.24 -9.32
CA PRO A 81 -2.93 -2.90 -10.54
C PRO A 81 -2.58 -4.37 -10.26
N ASP A 82 -2.75 -5.21 -11.27
CA ASP A 82 -2.30 -6.59 -11.23
C ASP A 82 -0.80 -6.66 -10.89
N GLY A 83 -0.42 -7.53 -9.96
CA GLY A 83 0.97 -7.73 -9.53
C GLY A 83 1.33 -7.09 -8.18
N VAL A 84 0.46 -6.27 -7.58
CA VAL A 84 0.60 -5.90 -6.16
C VAL A 84 0.49 -7.17 -5.31
N ARG A 85 1.49 -7.42 -4.47
CA ARG A 85 1.63 -8.69 -3.73
C ARG A 85 0.78 -8.74 -2.48
N ALA A 86 0.57 -7.59 -1.84
CA ALA A 86 -0.24 -7.47 -0.65
C ALA A 86 -0.76 -6.04 -0.49
N LEU A 87 -1.89 -5.93 0.21
CA LEU A 87 -2.45 -4.67 0.68
C LEU A 87 -2.67 -4.76 2.19
N LEU A 88 -2.19 -3.75 2.92
CA LEU A 88 -2.54 -3.51 4.31
C LEU A 88 -3.41 -2.25 4.42
N ALA A 89 -4.68 -2.41 4.82
CA ALA A 89 -5.53 -1.27 5.16
C ALA A 89 -5.19 -0.78 6.57
N ALA A 90 -4.48 0.33 6.69
CA ALA A 90 -3.97 0.87 7.95
C ALA A 90 -4.90 1.91 8.60
N TYR A 91 -5.81 2.53 7.84
CA TYR A 91 -6.81 3.50 8.33
C TYR A 91 -6.25 4.71 9.10
N GLY A 92 -4.96 5.00 8.97
CA GLY A 92 -4.36 6.18 9.57
C GLY A 92 -2.88 6.34 9.22
N TRP A 93 -2.37 7.51 9.55
CA TRP A 93 -0.96 7.89 9.36
C TRP A 93 -0.34 8.51 10.61
N SER A 94 -1.01 8.46 11.77
CA SER A 94 -0.41 8.84 13.03
C SER A 94 0.78 7.94 13.33
N ASP A 95 1.67 8.42 14.20
CA ASP A 95 2.84 7.67 14.64
C ASP A 95 2.47 6.30 15.21
N VAL A 96 1.32 6.18 15.88
CA VAL A 96 0.85 4.90 16.44
C VAL A 96 0.44 3.94 15.32
N GLU A 97 -0.41 4.38 14.39
CA GLU A 97 -0.88 3.52 13.29
C GLU A 97 0.28 3.08 12.38
N VAL A 98 1.19 4.00 12.07
CA VAL A 98 2.35 3.72 11.21
C VAL A 98 3.32 2.73 11.83
N ARG A 99 3.55 2.80 13.15
CA ARG A 99 4.36 1.80 13.87
C ARG A 99 3.68 0.45 13.91
N ALA A 100 2.37 0.41 14.13
CA ALA A 100 1.60 -0.83 14.09
C ALA A 100 1.66 -1.47 12.68
N ALA A 101 1.49 -0.68 11.63
CA ALA A 101 1.62 -1.14 10.25
C ALA A 101 3.02 -1.71 9.96
N ALA A 102 4.08 -1.06 10.43
CA ALA A 102 5.45 -1.58 10.27
C ALA A 102 5.65 -2.93 10.98
N ARG A 103 5.13 -3.11 12.20
CA ARG A 103 5.19 -4.41 12.92
C ARG A 103 4.43 -5.50 12.20
N VAL A 104 3.26 -5.18 11.63
CA VAL A 104 2.47 -6.12 10.83
C VAL A 104 3.24 -6.51 9.57
N LEU A 105 3.72 -5.54 8.78
CA LEU A 105 4.48 -5.77 7.54
C LEU A 105 5.74 -6.63 7.75
N THR A 106 6.34 -6.55 8.93
CA THR A 106 7.59 -7.24 9.28
C THR A 106 7.36 -8.55 10.05
N GLY A 107 6.10 -8.93 10.30
CA GLY A 107 5.74 -10.14 11.03
C GLY A 107 5.94 -10.06 12.55
N ARG A 108 6.35 -8.91 13.10
CA ARG A 108 6.44 -8.69 14.55
C ARG A 108 5.08 -8.59 15.24
N ALA A 109 4.01 -8.35 14.48
CA ALA A 109 2.64 -8.43 14.94
C ALA A 109 1.75 -9.15 13.92
N GLN A 110 0.79 -9.94 14.40
CA GLN A 110 -0.18 -10.64 13.55
C GLN A 110 -1.36 -9.72 13.18
N PRO A 111 -1.75 -9.65 11.88
CA PRO A 111 -2.93 -8.91 11.47
C PRO A 111 -4.20 -9.64 11.94
N HIS A 112 -5.04 -8.93 12.67
CA HIS A 112 -6.32 -9.42 13.18
C HIS A 112 -7.50 -8.53 12.77
N GLY A 113 -7.24 -7.44 12.04
CA GLY A 113 -8.27 -6.53 11.54
C GLY A 113 -9.29 -7.23 10.63
N ARG A 114 -10.51 -6.71 10.64
CA ARG A 114 -11.63 -7.16 9.81
C ARG A 114 -12.27 -5.93 9.19
N LEU A 115 -12.61 -5.98 7.91
CA LEU A 115 -13.23 -4.87 7.22
C LEU A 115 -14.55 -4.48 7.90
N PRO A 116 -14.72 -3.22 8.37
CA PRO A 116 -15.97 -2.75 8.96
C PRO A 116 -17.00 -2.35 7.89
N VAL A 117 -16.56 -2.22 6.64
CA VAL A 117 -17.35 -1.81 5.48
C VAL A 117 -17.04 -2.75 4.30
N PRO A 118 -17.99 -3.01 3.39
CA PRO A 118 -17.68 -3.74 2.18
C PRO A 118 -16.82 -2.88 1.26
N VAL A 119 -15.98 -3.51 0.45
CA VAL A 119 -15.32 -2.89 -0.70
C VAL A 119 -16.01 -3.42 -1.95
N THR A 120 -16.50 -2.52 -2.80
CA THR A 120 -17.11 -2.87 -4.09
C THR A 120 -16.07 -2.87 -5.20
N ARG A 121 -16.39 -3.48 -6.34
CA ARG A 121 -15.47 -3.48 -7.48
C ARG A 121 -15.44 -2.11 -8.15
N ALA A 122 -14.27 -1.69 -8.63
CA ALA A 122 -14.13 -0.43 -9.35
C ALA A 122 -14.83 -0.44 -10.73
N ASP A 123 -14.91 -1.61 -11.38
CA ASP A 123 -15.53 -1.81 -12.70
C ASP A 123 -17.04 -2.12 -12.63
N ALA A 124 -17.54 -2.48 -11.44
CA ALA A 124 -18.92 -2.89 -11.19
C ALA A 124 -19.31 -2.54 -9.74
N PRO A 125 -19.62 -1.27 -9.44
CA PRO A 125 -19.84 -0.79 -8.06
C PRO A 125 -21.00 -1.46 -7.32
N GLU A 126 -21.94 -2.07 -8.04
CA GLU A 126 -23.03 -2.87 -7.50
C GLU A 126 -22.58 -4.26 -6.99
N ARG A 127 -21.35 -4.68 -7.31
CA ARG A 127 -20.78 -5.97 -6.93
C ARG A 127 -19.75 -5.80 -5.82
N THR A 128 -19.93 -6.54 -4.73
CA THR A 128 -18.95 -6.62 -3.64
C THR A 128 -17.68 -7.34 -4.09
N LEU A 129 -16.52 -6.69 -3.91
CA LEU A 129 -15.20 -7.29 -4.07
C LEU A 129 -14.74 -7.96 -2.77
N TYR A 130 -14.87 -7.27 -1.64
CA TYR A 130 -14.60 -7.81 -0.31
C TYR A 130 -15.76 -7.48 0.63
N ALA A 131 -16.34 -8.50 1.25
CA ALA A 131 -17.43 -8.31 2.20
C ALA A 131 -16.95 -7.74 3.54
N VAL A 132 -17.88 -7.17 4.30
CA VAL A 132 -17.70 -6.87 5.74
C VAL A 132 -17.19 -8.12 6.44
N GLY A 133 -16.27 -7.96 7.38
CA GLY A 133 -15.67 -9.08 8.11
C GLY A 133 -14.52 -9.76 7.37
N ARG A 134 -14.15 -9.35 6.15
CA ARG A 134 -12.94 -9.87 5.48
C ARG A 134 -11.68 -9.41 6.21
N GLY A 135 -10.75 -10.32 6.43
CA GLY A 135 -9.39 -10.04 6.93
C GLY A 135 -8.54 -11.30 6.85
N LEU A 136 -7.24 -11.15 6.62
CA LEU A 136 -6.29 -12.26 6.48
C LEU A 136 -5.38 -12.35 7.71
N SER A 137 -4.81 -13.52 7.95
CA SER A 137 -3.76 -13.82 8.94
C SER A 137 -2.56 -14.49 8.27
N TYR A 138 -1.41 -14.58 8.95
CA TYR A 138 -0.18 -15.15 8.37
C TYR A 138 -0.07 -16.69 8.41
N GLY A 139 -1.06 -17.37 9.01
CA GLY A 139 -1.02 -18.81 9.26
C GLY A 139 -0.94 -19.11 10.75
#